data_AF-A0A845S145-F1
#
_entry.id   AF-A0A845S145-F1
#
_cell.length_a   1.000
_cell.length_b   1.000
_cell.length_c   1.000
_cell.angle_alpha   90.00
_cell.angle_beta   90.00
_cell.angle_gamma   90.00
#
_symmetry.space_group_name_H-M   'P 1'
#
loop_
_entity.id
_entity.type
_entity.pdbx_description
1 polymer ?
#
loop_
_entity_poly.entity_id
_entity_poly.type
_entity_poly.pdbx_seq_one_letter_code
_entity_poly.pdbx_strand_id
1 'polypeptide(L)'
;LVWVSLFVSLGGLVISWFVGIKLPGLEYNNQRVEASFRKELVYGEDDRLKYAKPDTVVELFSGIKLNYHRLFYNYGYFDIWVNLYDQFMVIVPYLVMAPSLFSGVITLGVIVQVSNAFQRVHNSFSLFIHQWTTITELRSIYKRLGEFEIAIGYKKN
;
A
#
# COMPACT_ATOMS: atom_id res chain seq x y z
N LEU A 1 5.32 -28.36 7.14
CA LEU A 1 5.62 -27.45 6.02
C LEU A 1 4.43 -26.58 5.63
N VAL A 2 3.26 -27.14 5.30
CA VAL A 2 2.04 -26.34 5.00
C VAL A 2 1.68 -25.38 6.14
N TRP A 3 1.68 -25.87 7.39
CA TRP A 3 1.41 -25.02 8.56
C TRP A 3 2.47 -23.93 8.79
N VAL A 4 3.74 -24.26 8.58
CA VAL A 4 4.86 -23.30 8.68
C VAL A 4 4.72 -22.21 7.61
N SER A 5 4.41 -22.60 6.37
CA SER A 5 4.12 -21.69 5.28
C SER A 5 2.95 -20.77 5.57
N LEU A 6 1.85 -21.35 6.08
CA LEU A 6 0.66 -20.59 6.43
C LEU A 6 0.96 -19.53 7.51
N PHE A 7 1.62 -19.91 8.61
CA PHE A 7 1.93 -19.00 9.71
C PHE A 7 2.91 -17.90 9.30
N VAL A 8 3.94 -18.25 8.53
CA VAL A 8 4.95 -17.30 8.08
C VAL A 8 4.35 -16.30 7.07
N SER A 9 3.54 -16.77 6.12
CA SER A 9 2.85 -15.88 5.17
C SER A 9 1.78 -15.01 5.85
N LEU A 10 1.00 -15.55 6.80
CA LEU A 10 0.05 -14.74 7.58
C LEU A 10 0.75 -13.71 8.46
N GLY A 11 1.82 -14.09 9.15
CA GLY A 11 2.59 -13.19 9.99
C GLY A 11 3.17 -12.03 9.20
N GLY A 12 3.73 -12.33 8.02
CA GLY A 12 4.20 -11.33 7.08
C GLY A 12 3.10 -10.38 6.59
N LEU A 13 1.92 -10.90 6.28
CA LEU A 13 0.76 -10.10 5.91
C LEU A 13 0.33 -9.16 7.04
N VAL A 14 0.30 -9.64 8.27
CA VAL A 14 -0.04 -8.83 9.45
C VAL A 14 0.98 -7.71 9.65
N ILE A 15 2.28 -7.99 9.54
CA ILE A 15 3.32 -6.97 9.71
C ILE A 15 3.23 -5.94 8.58
N SER A 16 3.10 -6.38 7.32
CA SER A 16 2.92 -5.47 6.18
C SER A 16 1.68 -4.59 6.32
N TRP A 17 0.59 -5.13 6.88
CA TRP A 17 -0.60 -4.35 7.23
C TRP A 17 -0.30 -3.24 8.24
N PHE A 18 0.39 -3.58 9.34
CA PHE A 18 0.75 -2.60 10.37
C PHE A 18 1.69 -1.50 9.84
N VAL A 19 2.63 -1.85 8.96
CA VAL A 19 3.54 -0.88 8.33
C VAL A 19 2.78 0.01 7.33
N GLY A 20 1.84 -0.55 6.56
CA GLY A 20 1.10 0.16 5.51
C GLY A 20 -0.11 0.98 5.97
N ILE A 21 -0.55 0.85 7.23
CA ILE A 21 -1.82 1.45 7.70
C ILE A 21 -1.88 2.99 7.60
N LYS A 22 -0.72 3.66 7.60
CA LYS A 22 -0.63 5.13 7.54
C LYS A 22 -0.64 5.71 6.12
N LEU A 23 -0.36 4.90 5.10
CA LEU A 23 -0.28 5.35 3.69
C LEU A 23 -1.58 5.97 3.16
N PRO A 24 -2.78 5.39 3.39
CA PRO A 24 -4.02 5.96 2.87
C PRO A 24 -4.32 7.36 3.42
N GLY A 25 -3.98 7.61 4.69
CA GLY A 25 -4.16 8.92 5.32
C GLY A 25 -3.23 9.99 4.74
N LEU A 26 -1.99 9.62 4.44
CA LEU A 26 -1.01 10.50 3.80
C LEU A 26 -1.40 10.82 2.36
N GLU A 27 -1.85 9.82 1.61
CA GLU A 27 -2.33 9.97 0.23
C GLU A 27 -3.53 10.93 0.16
N TYR A 28 -4.51 10.73 1.04
CA TYR A 28 -5.66 11.62 1.15
C TYR A 28 -5.26 13.07 1.45
N ASN A 29 -4.32 13.27 2.37
CA ASN A 29 -3.86 14.62 2.71
C ASN A 29 -3.14 15.28 1.52
N ASN A 30 -2.35 14.51 0.77
CA ASN A 30 -1.69 15.00 -0.44
C ASN A 30 -2.72 15.42 -1.51
N GLN A 31 -3.71 14.58 -1.78
CA GLN A 31 -4.81 14.91 -2.72
C GLN A 31 -5.61 16.15 -2.28
N ARG A 32 -5.86 16.33 -0.97
CA ARG A 32 -6.57 17.50 -0.44
C ARG A 32 -5.79 18.80 -0.66
N VAL A 33 -4.49 18.79 -0.40
CA VAL A 33 -3.64 19.97 -0.59
C VAL A 33 -3.48 20.28 -2.08
N GLU A 34 -3.30 19.26 -2.92
CA GLU A 34 -3.26 19.43 -4.38
C GLU A 34 -4.58 19.97 -4.95
N ALA A 35 -5.73 19.48 -4.49
CA ALA A 35 -7.03 19.98 -4.90
C ALA A 35 -7.26 21.44 -4.51
N SER A 36 -6.77 21.86 -3.33
CA SER A 36 -6.86 23.25 -2.87
C SER A 36 -6.03 24.17 -3.77
N PHE A 37 -4.82 23.76 -4.12
CA PHE A 37 -3.98 24.49 -5.06
C PHE A 37 -4.58 24.57 -6.47
N ARG A 38 -5.07 23.45 -7.03
CA ARG A 38 -5.74 23.44 -8.34
C ARG A 38 -6.97 24.34 -8.35
N LYS A 39 -7.75 24.36 -7.27
CA LYS A 39 -8.92 25.22 -7.14
C LYS A 39 -8.54 26.71 -7.15
N GLU A 40 -7.47 27.08 -6.47
CA GLU A 40 -6.99 28.46 -6.46
C GLU A 40 -6.47 28.90 -7.83
N LEU A 41 -5.82 28.01 -8.57
CA LEU A 41 -5.41 28.27 -9.95
C LEU A 41 -6.60 28.50 -10.89
N VAL A 42 -7.66 27.69 -10.77
CA VAL A 42 -8.89 27.87 -11.56
C VAL A 42 -9.56 29.21 -11.24
N TYR A 43 -9.64 29.61 -9.97
CA TYR A 43 -10.16 30.94 -9.63
C TYR A 43 -9.27 32.09 -10.12
N GLY A 44 -7.95 31.86 -10.20
CA GLY A 44 -7.01 32.79 -10.81
C GLY A 44 -7.17 32.91 -12.33
N GLU A 45 -7.77 31.92 -13.01
CA GLU A 45 -8.12 32.02 -14.43
C GLU A 45 -9.26 33.02 -14.64
N ASP A 46 -10.29 32.96 -13.80
CA ASP A 46 -11.48 33.82 -13.87
C ASP A 46 -11.23 35.26 -13.36
N ASP A 47 -10.48 35.44 -12.26
CA ASP A 47 -10.20 36.77 -11.70
C ASP A 47 -8.77 36.86 -11.08
N ARG A 48 -7.82 37.30 -11.92
CA ARG A 48 -6.39 37.44 -11.58
C ARG A 48 -6.07 38.53 -10.55
N LEU A 49 -6.96 39.49 -10.34
CA LEU A 49 -6.72 40.59 -9.40
C LEU A 49 -7.10 40.19 -7.97
N LYS A 50 -8.06 39.27 -7.85
CA LYS A 50 -8.60 38.81 -6.57
C LYS A 50 -8.05 37.45 -6.14
N TYR A 51 -7.72 36.58 -7.08
CA TYR A 51 -7.17 35.24 -6.87
C TYR A 51 -5.77 35.10 -7.53
N ALA A 52 -4.99 34.08 -7.14
CA ALA A 52 -3.60 33.87 -7.57
C ALA A 52 -2.61 34.97 -7.15
N LYS A 53 -2.73 35.46 -5.91
CA LYS A 53 -1.69 36.31 -5.32
C LYS A 53 -0.37 35.52 -5.21
N PRO A 54 0.78 36.11 -5.56
CA PRO A 54 2.07 35.42 -5.53
C PRO A 54 2.34 34.73 -4.19
N ASP A 55 2.02 35.40 -3.08
CA ASP A 55 2.27 34.89 -1.73
C ASP A 55 1.45 33.63 -1.41
N THR A 56 0.16 33.62 -1.78
CA THR A 56 -0.76 32.51 -1.51
C THR A 56 -0.44 31.27 -2.36
N VAL A 57 -0.06 31.49 -3.62
CA VAL A 57 0.36 30.41 -4.54
C VAL A 57 1.65 29.76 -4.06
N VAL A 58 2.63 30.56 -3.59
CA VAL A 58 3.90 30.05 -3.05
C VAL A 58 3.67 29.29 -1.74
N GLU A 59 2.81 29.79 -0.86
CA GLU A 59 2.45 29.10 0.39
C GLU A 59 1.81 27.73 0.11
N LEU A 60 0.80 27.68 -0.76
CA LEU A 60 0.14 26.43 -1.15
C LEU A 60 1.11 25.45 -1.81
N PHE A 61 1.98 25.93 -2.71
CA PHE A 61 2.99 25.09 -3.35
C PHE A 61 4.00 24.51 -2.34
N SER A 62 4.42 25.31 -1.35
CA SER A 62 5.29 24.84 -0.27
C SER A 62 4.62 23.77 0.58
N GLY A 63 3.31 23.91 0.84
CA GLY A 63 2.48 22.93 1.53
C GLY A 63 2.37 21.61 0.77
N ILE A 64 2.24 21.66 -0.57
CA ILE A 64 2.29 20.47 -1.43
C ILE A 64 3.65 19.79 -1.29
N LYS A 65 4.75 20.53 -1.48
CA LYS A 65 6.11 19.98 -1.48
C LYS A 65 6.42 19.21 -0.19
N LEU A 66 6.04 19.75 0.96
CA LEU A 66 6.27 19.12 2.26
C LEU A 66 5.42 17.86 2.46
N ASN A 67 4.15 17.87 2.05
CA ASN A 67 3.31 16.68 2.12
C ASN A 67 3.78 15.59 1.15
N TYR A 68 4.17 15.97 -0.06
CA TYR A 68 4.67 15.04 -1.06
C TYR A 68 5.96 14.35 -0.60
N HIS A 69 6.87 15.09 0.05
CA HIS A 69 8.06 14.48 0.65
C HIS A 69 7.70 13.47 1.73
N ARG A 70 6.78 13.82 2.65
CA ARG A 70 6.32 12.89 3.70
C ARG A 70 5.70 11.64 3.10
N LEU A 71 4.87 11.80 2.06
CA LEU A 71 4.27 10.69 1.34
C LEU A 71 5.35 9.79 0.71
N PHE A 72 6.30 10.39 -0.02
CA PHE A 72 7.39 9.69 -0.70
C PHE A 72 8.25 8.87 0.27
N TYR A 73 8.66 9.45 1.41
CA TYR A 73 9.43 8.71 2.40
C TYR A 73 8.68 7.50 2.95
N ASN A 74 7.39 7.65 3.30
CA ASN A 74 6.59 6.53 3.81
C ASN A 74 6.38 5.44 2.75
N TYR A 75 6.17 5.82 1.48
CA TYR A 75 6.14 4.86 0.38
C TYR A 75 7.48 4.15 0.22
N GLY A 76 8.60 4.87 0.24
CA GLY A 76 9.92 4.27 0.12
C GLY A 76 10.21 3.25 1.23
N TYR A 77 9.90 3.56 2.49
CA TYR A 77 10.07 2.61 3.59
C TYR A 77 9.17 1.38 3.44
N PHE A 78 7.91 1.58 3.02
CA PHE A 78 6.98 0.48 2.79
C PHE A 78 7.43 -0.42 1.63
N ASP A 79 7.88 0.18 0.53
CA ASP A 79 8.35 -0.55 -0.64
C ASP A 79 9.61 -1.36 -0.33
N ILE A 80 10.57 -0.77 0.40
CA ILE A 80 11.73 -1.51 0.91
C ILE A 80 11.31 -2.69 1.79
N TRP A 81 10.35 -2.48 2.70
CA TRP A 81 9.84 -3.54 3.56
C TRP A 81 9.22 -4.69 2.75
N VAL A 82 8.34 -4.38 1.79
CA VAL A 82 7.67 -5.37 0.94
C VAL A 82 8.69 -6.17 0.13
N ASN A 83 9.64 -5.50 -0.51
CA ASN A 83 10.70 -6.15 -1.28
C ASN A 83 11.59 -7.06 -0.41
N LEU A 84 12.00 -6.59 0.77
CA LEU A 84 12.78 -7.40 1.71
C LEU A 84 12.00 -8.62 2.21
N TYR A 85 10.72 -8.44 2.50
CA TYR A 85 9.82 -9.50 2.93
C TYR A 85 9.68 -10.58 1.84
N ASP A 86 9.41 -10.19 0.59
CA ASP A 86 9.32 -11.14 -0.52
C ASP A 86 10.64 -11.89 -0.73
N GLN A 87 11.77 -11.18 -0.67
CA GLN A 87 13.09 -11.80 -0.83
C GLN A 87 13.39 -12.80 0.30
N PHE A 88 12.97 -12.50 1.52
CA PHE A 88 13.12 -13.41 2.66
C PHE A 88 12.27 -14.67 2.48
N MET A 89 11.04 -14.54 1.96
CA MET A 89 10.12 -15.65 1.75
C MET A 89 10.62 -16.68 0.74
N VAL A 90 11.47 -16.26 -0.22
CA VAL A 90 12.14 -17.19 -1.14
C VAL A 90 13.11 -18.12 -0.42
N ILE A 91 13.76 -17.66 0.66
CA ILE A 91 14.84 -18.38 1.35
C ILE A 91 14.30 -19.30 2.47
N VAL A 92 13.18 -18.91 3.11
CA VAL A 92 12.59 -19.65 4.24
C VAL A 92 12.43 -21.15 4.00
N PRO A 93 11.87 -21.63 2.87
CA PRO A 93 11.69 -23.07 2.63
C PRO A 93 13.01 -23.84 2.65
N TYR A 94 14.06 -23.25 2.09
CA TYR A 94 15.39 -23.86 2.05
C TYR A 94 16.00 -23.96 3.45
N LEU A 95 15.88 -22.91 4.28
CA LEU A 95 16.39 -22.94 5.66
C LEU A 95 15.67 -23.97 6.53
N VAL A 96 14.34 -24.04 6.42
CA VAL A 96 13.53 -25.00 7.20
C VAL A 96 13.82 -26.44 6.79
N MET A 97 14.08 -26.69 5.50
CA MET A 97 14.30 -28.04 4.97
C MET A 97 15.77 -28.46 4.94
N ALA A 98 16.71 -27.53 5.15
CA ALA A 98 18.15 -27.81 5.12
C ALA A 98 18.58 -28.96 6.05
N PRO A 99 18.11 -29.06 7.32
CA PRO A 99 18.50 -30.18 8.18
C PRO A 99 18.06 -31.53 7.61
N SER A 100 16.85 -31.60 7.04
CA SER A 100 16.31 -32.81 6.43
C SER A 100 17.08 -33.22 5.17
N LEU A 101 17.59 -32.25 4.40
CA LEU A 101 18.50 -32.50 3.28
C LEU A 101 19.81 -33.13 3.75
N PHE A 102 20.48 -32.49 4.72
CA PHE A 102 21.78 -32.94 5.20
C PHE A 102 21.71 -34.27 5.95
N SER A 103 20.56 -34.58 6.55
CA SER A 103 20.28 -35.90 7.14
C SER A 103 20.00 -37.01 6.11
N GLY A 104 19.89 -36.68 4.82
CA GLY A 104 19.59 -37.63 3.75
C GLY A 104 18.14 -38.10 3.68
N VAL A 105 17.25 -37.57 4.53
CA VAL A 105 15.82 -37.94 4.58
C VAL A 105 15.08 -37.49 3.33
N ILE A 106 15.49 -36.37 2.74
CA ILE A 106 14.91 -35.82 1.51
C ILE A 106 16.00 -35.44 0.51
N THR A 107 15.64 -35.45 -0.77
CA THR A 107 16.54 -35.04 -1.86
C THR A 107 16.36 -33.57 -2.20
N LEU A 108 17.33 -33.00 -2.92
CA LEU A 108 17.26 -31.62 -3.42
C LEU A 108 16.01 -31.40 -4.30
N GLY A 109 15.62 -32.39 -5.10
CA GLY A 109 14.42 -32.29 -5.94
C GLY A 109 13.13 -32.11 -5.14
N VAL A 110 13.02 -32.76 -3.97
CA VAL A 110 11.88 -32.59 -3.06
C VAL A 110 11.84 -31.17 -2.51
N ILE A 111 12.98 -30.58 -2.16
CA ILE A 111 13.06 -29.19 -1.69
C ILE A 111 12.56 -28.23 -2.76
N VAL A 112 13.04 -28.38 -4.00
CA VAL A 112 12.61 -27.52 -5.12
C VAL A 112 11.10 -27.59 -5.32
N GLN A 113 10.50 -28.78 -5.27
CA GLN A 113 9.05 -28.95 -5.41
C GLN A 113 8.27 -28.27 -4.28
N VAL A 114 8.74 -28.43 -3.04
CA VAL A 114 8.11 -27.83 -1.87
C VAL A 114 8.26 -26.30 -1.87
N SER A 115 9.43 -25.77 -2.22
CA SER A 115 9.68 -24.34 -2.35
C SER A 115 8.76 -23.72 -3.42
N ASN A 116 8.57 -24.39 -4.55
CA ASN A 116 7.64 -23.92 -5.58
C ASN A 116 6.18 -23.90 -5.10
N ALA A 117 5.77 -24.91 -4.32
CA ALA A 117 4.44 -24.94 -3.72
C ALA A 117 4.25 -23.84 -2.67
N PHE A 118 5.26 -23.62 -1.82
CA PHE A 118 5.30 -22.54 -0.84
C PHE A 118 5.14 -21.18 -1.52
N GLN A 119 5.90 -20.92 -2.58
CA GLN A 119 5.86 -19.64 -3.29
C GLN A 119 4.47 -19.38 -3.89
N ARG A 120 3.79 -20.40 -4.40
CA ARG A 120 2.41 -20.26 -4.90
C ARG A 120 1.43 -19.84 -3.80
N VAL A 121 1.54 -20.42 -2.62
CA VAL A 121 0.72 -20.05 -1.46
C VAL A 121 1.06 -18.63 -1.02
N HIS A 122 2.34 -18.31 -0.84
CA HIS A 122 2.83 -16.96 -0.49
C HIS A 122 2.30 -15.90 -1.46
N ASN A 123 2.45 -16.11 -2.76
CA ASN A 123 1.99 -15.16 -3.78
C ASN A 123 0.47 -14.93 -3.72
N SER A 124 -0.30 -15.99 -3.43
CA SER A 124 -1.77 -15.86 -3.31
C SER A 124 -2.17 -14.95 -2.14
N PHE A 125 -1.40 -14.96 -1.04
CA PHE A 125 -1.59 -14.05 0.09
C PHE A 125 -0.97 -12.66 -0.14
N SER A 126 0.18 -12.58 -0.83
CA SER A 126 0.85 -11.31 -1.11
C SER A 126 0.05 -10.42 -2.06
N LEU A 127 -0.79 -10.99 -2.93
CA LEU A 127 -1.72 -10.23 -3.76
C LEU A 127 -2.60 -9.26 -2.95
N PHE A 128 -3.06 -9.65 -1.76
CA PHE A 128 -3.82 -8.75 -0.88
C PHE A 128 -2.97 -7.59 -0.35
N ILE A 129 -1.66 -7.82 -0.16
CA ILE A 129 -0.70 -6.81 0.30
C ILE A 129 -0.38 -5.84 -0.83
N HIS A 130 -0.05 -6.34 -2.04
CA HIS A 130 0.27 -5.49 -3.19
C HIS A 130 -0.93 -4.67 -3.66
N GLN A 131 -2.13 -5.24 -3.59
CA GLN A 131 -3.36 -4.55 -3.98
C GLN A 131 -4.00 -3.74 -2.84
N TRP A 132 -3.31 -3.60 -1.70
CA TRP A 132 -3.81 -2.93 -0.50
C TRP A 132 -4.27 -1.48 -0.79
N THR A 133 -3.48 -0.73 -1.55
CA THR A 133 -3.82 0.64 -1.94
C THR A 133 -5.14 0.68 -2.72
N THR A 134 -5.36 -0.23 -3.67
CA THR A 134 -6.61 -0.32 -4.43
C THR A 134 -7.79 -0.72 -3.55
N ILE A 135 -7.60 -1.64 -2.59
CA ILE A 135 -8.66 -2.04 -1.65
C ILE A 135 -9.08 -0.84 -0.78
N THR A 136 -8.10 -0.10 -0.27
CA THR A 136 -8.36 1.10 0.55
C THR A 136 -9.00 2.23 -0.26
N GLU A 137 -8.58 2.40 -1.52
CA GLU A 137 -9.18 3.34 -2.47
C GLU A 137 -10.65 2.99 -2.77
N LEU A 138 -10.94 1.73 -3.08
CA LEU A 138 -12.31 1.24 -3.26
C LEU A 138 -13.18 1.51 -2.02
N ARG A 139 -12.64 1.26 -0.82
CA ARG A 139 -13.34 1.55 0.43
C ARG A 139 -13.61 3.05 0.62
N SER A 140 -12.67 3.91 0.22
CA SER A 140 -12.83 5.36 0.24
C SER A 140 -13.90 5.84 -0.75
N ILE A 141 -13.90 5.31 -1.98
CA ILE A 141 -14.91 5.61 -2.99
C ILE A 141 -16.30 5.19 -2.49
N TYR A 142 -16.42 3.97 -1.94
CA TYR A 142 -17.67 3.47 -1.38
C TYR A 142 -18.23 4.40 -0.29
N LYS A 143 -17.36 4.86 0.63
CA LYS A 143 -17.74 5.79 1.69
C LYS A 143 -18.22 7.13 1.12
N ARG A 144 -17.49 7.71 0.17
CA ARG A 144 -17.86 8.99 -0.48
C ARG A 144 -19.17 8.88 -1.26
N LEU A 145 -19.40 7.74 -1.92
CA LEU A 145 -20.66 7.49 -2.62
C LEU A 145 -21.83 7.38 -1.63
N GLY A 146 -21.63 6.72 -0.49
CA GLY A 146 -22.61 6.68 0.59
C GLY A 146 -22.91 8.08 1.18
N GLU A 147 -21.89 8.90 1.42
CA GLU A 147 -22.06 10.29 1.86
C GLU A 147 -22.84 11.12 0.83
N PHE A 148 -22.56 10.91 -0.46
CA PHE A 148 -23.29 11.55 -1.55
C PHE A 148 -24.75 11.09 -1.62
N GLU A 149 -25.03 9.79 -1.54
CA GLU A 149 -26.38 9.22 -1.51
C GLU A 149 -27.21 9.79 -0.35
N ILE A 150 -26.61 9.93 0.83
CA ILE A 150 -27.25 10.56 2.00
C ILE A 150 -27.53 12.04 1.72
N ALA A 151 -26.58 12.78 1.15
CA ALA A 151 -26.72 14.20 0.85
C ALA A 151 -27.85 14.50 -0.15
N ILE A 152 -28.12 13.58 -1.09
CA ILE A 152 -29.20 13.72 -2.08
C ILE A 152 -30.52 13.06 -1.65
N GLY A 153 -30.57 12.46 -0.46
CA GLY A 153 -31.77 11.81 0.07
C GLY A 153 -32.16 10.52 -0.66
N TYR A 154 -31.19 9.81 -1.25
CA TYR A 154 -31.43 8.56 -1.94
C TYR A 154 -31.89 7.46 -0.96
N LYS A 155 -33.13 6.95 -1.15
CA LYS A 155 -33.63 5.78 -0.43
C LYS A 155 -33.49 4.54 -1.32
N LYS A 156 -32.70 3.59 -0.84
CA LYS A 156 -32.58 2.26 -1.45
C LYS A 156 -33.89 1.49 -1.20
N ASN A 157 -34.67 1.29 -2.25
CA ASN A 157 -35.84 0.39 -2.23
C ASN A 157 -35.43 -1.07 -2.06
#